data_AF-A0A485KZY4-F1
#
_entry.id   AF-A0A485KZY4-F1
#
_cell.length_a   1.000
_cell.length_b   1.000
_cell.length_c   1.000
_cell.angle_alpha   90.00
_cell.angle_beta   90.00
_cell.angle_gamma   90.00
#
_symmetry.space_group_name_H-M   'P 1'
#
loop_
_entity.id
_entity.type
_entity.pdbx_description
1 polymer ?
#
loop_
_entity_poly.entity_id
_entity_poly.type
_entity_poly.pdbx_seq_one_letter_code
_entity_poly.pdbx_strand_id
1 'polypeptide(L)'
;MTKVYAEDGPSLAAVPRTVRISTRSLIYTVGFILNLVLMPFKAYMSEPLPWNIQSPFLNYTSTDSFDSFTNKSASFLSAKYNHATLPASTIFARDLTANTYILRYAIQLPRNGDSSCAKYMQAFPGSGAYSEGVARSVCTFVAQNATARLASAQLACQHDMVSVFGVAVCCTWTELFDQEQDMYQVYHSSLLFEPPLFTWTKFGYRGCLSCFVGYIIWHKYYREFDPLMRNLRAIGLDDKYKRYVVQLGDPTWLVLSHPLVSLAMVLDILVNSVYGGAAIFRTSQLNDMFQFFLGSLYGSRTVWAAYLAMRYMTPVTKYMNWEHCFQPVDAGLLALTASIYAGPVFYFISHTPVVWVFQYIGALPVPAEKKAEQYDAAASTFAILLTMASVPIINSFVSQRLHEHRKKNAPPATGPQVKYAHGNFNDWKHRIMYRWHKQSTNVIEGGAIYQLFDEHPQTKKLPIFSARGSDCFVFCVDDAGVIERQVRLSLIHALDLSTKCRVLSICPACHTHRAVGGVDEMQCDDTVKASPTQKYRVHFGANNCRWI
;
A
#
# COMPACT_ATOMS: atom_id res chain seq x y z
N MET A 1 46.31 56.70 3.74
CA MET A 1 45.36 55.58 3.56
C MET A 1 44.25 56.05 2.65
N THR A 2 44.31 55.66 1.39
CA THR A 2 43.43 56.11 0.32
C THR A 2 42.21 55.19 0.28
N LYS A 3 41.01 55.74 0.45
CA LYS A 3 39.74 55.01 0.29
C LYS A 3 39.58 54.63 -1.17
N VAL A 4 39.63 53.33 -1.46
CA VAL A 4 39.27 52.77 -2.77
C VAL A 4 37.75 52.63 -2.77
N TYR A 5 37.07 53.40 -3.61
CA TYR A 5 35.68 53.16 -3.97
C TYR A 5 35.65 51.93 -4.88
N ALA A 6 34.92 50.89 -4.46
CA ALA A 6 34.53 49.82 -5.37
C ALA A 6 33.47 50.40 -6.32
N GLU A 7 33.78 50.42 -7.62
CA GLU A 7 32.75 50.62 -8.65
C GLU A 7 31.79 49.45 -8.59
N ASP A 8 30.58 49.70 -8.12
CA ASP A 8 29.44 48.83 -8.38
C ASP A 8 29.19 48.80 -9.89
N GLY A 9 29.58 47.70 -10.53
CA GLY A 9 29.21 47.42 -11.92
C GLY A 9 27.68 47.49 -12.10
N PRO A 10 27.19 47.76 -13.32
CA PRO A 10 25.77 47.99 -13.56
C PRO A 10 24.97 46.76 -13.14
N SER A 11 24.17 46.89 -12.08
CA SER A 11 23.15 45.90 -11.74
C SER A 11 22.17 45.86 -12.91
N LEU A 12 22.23 44.81 -13.72
CA LEU A 12 21.18 44.46 -14.67
C LEU A 12 19.86 44.47 -13.90
N ALA A 13 19.02 45.48 -14.17
CA ALA A 13 17.72 45.60 -13.53
C ALA A 13 16.95 44.29 -13.75
N ALA A 14 16.72 43.55 -12.65
CA ALA A 14 16.08 42.24 -12.71
C ALA A 14 14.70 42.40 -13.36
N VAL A 15 14.53 41.87 -14.57
CA VAL A 15 13.24 41.88 -15.25
C VAL A 15 12.26 41.11 -14.36
N PRO A 16 11.12 41.70 -13.97
CA PRO A 16 10.17 41.03 -13.09
C PRO A 16 9.61 39.79 -13.79
N ARG A 17 9.98 38.60 -13.31
CA ARG A 17 9.51 37.31 -13.85
C ARG A 17 8.27 36.85 -13.10
N THR A 18 7.25 36.42 -13.84
CA THR A 18 5.99 35.91 -13.29
C THR A 18 6.04 34.40 -13.17
N VAL A 19 5.84 33.87 -11.96
CA VAL A 19 5.81 32.43 -11.69
C VAL A 19 4.45 32.04 -11.12
N ARG A 20 3.77 31.09 -11.74
CA ARG A 20 2.46 30.58 -11.30
C ARG A 20 2.49 29.07 -11.13
N ILE A 21 1.71 28.55 -10.20
CA ILE A 21 1.46 27.11 -10.08
C ILE A 21 0.27 26.75 -10.97
N SER A 22 0.37 25.64 -11.70
CA SER A 22 -0.74 25.14 -12.51
C SER A 22 -1.91 24.73 -11.60
N THR A 23 -3.07 25.37 -11.79
CA THR A 23 -4.31 25.08 -11.06
C THR A 23 -4.72 23.61 -11.17
N ARG A 24 -4.48 23.00 -12.34
CA ARG A 24 -4.81 21.58 -12.56
C ARG A 24 -3.92 20.67 -11.73
N SER A 25 -2.60 20.91 -11.73
CA SER A 25 -1.71 20.13 -10.85
C SER A 25 -2.05 20.32 -9.39
N LEU A 26 -2.45 21.54 -8.98
CA LEU A 26 -2.87 21.79 -7.60
C LEU A 26 -4.08 20.92 -7.22
N ILE A 27 -5.11 20.84 -8.06
CA ILE A 27 -6.29 20.00 -7.81
C ILE A 27 -5.90 18.53 -7.64
N TYR A 28 -5.08 17.99 -8.54
CA TYR A 28 -4.64 16.60 -8.46
C TYR A 28 -3.79 16.34 -7.21
N THR A 29 -2.85 17.23 -6.89
CA THR A 29 -2.00 17.04 -5.72
C THR A 29 -2.79 17.17 -4.42
N VAL A 30 -3.81 18.03 -4.34
CA VAL A 30 -4.77 18.04 -3.22
C VAL A 30 -5.45 16.68 -3.07
N GLY A 31 -5.90 16.08 -4.17
CA GLY A 31 -6.47 14.72 -4.16
C GLY A 31 -5.48 13.67 -3.63
N PHE A 32 -4.21 13.72 -4.04
CA PHE A 32 -3.18 12.82 -3.52
C PHE A 32 -2.87 13.04 -2.04
N ILE A 33 -2.81 14.29 -1.57
CA ILE A 33 -2.62 14.60 -0.15
C ILE A 33 -3.77 14.03 0.67
N LEU A 34 -5.01 14.32 0.27
CA LEU A 34 -6.19 13.83 0.98
C LEU A 34 -6.17 12.30 1.06
N ASN A 35 -5.88 11.63 -0.05
CA ASN A 35 -5.73 10.18 -0.06
C ASN A 35 -4.65 9.71 0.93
N LEU A 36 -3.44 10.32 0.93
CA LEU A 36 -2.34 9.92 1.82
C LEU A 36 -2.63 10.18 3.30
N VAL A 37 -3.24 11.31 3.64
CA VAL A 37 -3.58 11.69 5.01
C VAL A 37 -4.73 10.83 5.55
N LEU A 38 -5.68 10.44 4.70
CA LEU A 38 -6.82 9.59 5.07
C LEU A 38 -6.51 8.08 5.03
N MET A 39 -5.37 7.65 4.49
CA MET A 39 -4.99 6.23 4.40
C MET A 39 -5.09 5.47 5.74
N PRO A 40 -4.63 6.01 6.90
CA PRO A 40 -4.80 5.34 8.18
C PRO A 40 -6.26 5.06 8.55
N PHE A 41 -7.19 5.91 8.11
CA PHE A 41 -8.61 5.80 8.41
C PHE A 41 -9.39 4.90 7.43
N LYS A 42 -8.77 4.46 6.33
CA LYS A 42 -9.37 3.54 5.35
C LYS A 42 -9.92 2.26 6.01
N ALA A 43 -9.29 1.84 7.10
CA ALA A 43 -9.72 0.74 7.95
C ALA A 43 -11.20 0.78 8.38
N TYR A 44 -11.72 1.98 8.68
CA TYR A 44 -13.09 2.18 9.16
C TYR A 44 -14.17 1.97 8.09
N MET A 45 -13.78 1.66 6.85
CA MET A 45 -14.72 1.11 5.86
C MET A 45 -15.26 -0.26 6.25
N SER A 46 -14.60 -0.97 7.17
CA SER A 46 -15.00 -2.30 7.64
C SER A 46 -14.90 -2.47 9.15
N GLU A 47 -14.07 -1.66 9.82
CA GLU A 47 -13.98 -1.59 11.27
C GLU A 47 -15.02 -0.61 11.84
N PRO A 48 -15.62 -0.91 13.00
CA PRO A 48 -16.50 0.03 13.68
C PRO A 48 -15.73 1.25 14.23
N LEU A 49 -16.42 2.38 14.33
CA LEU A 49 -15.89 3.58 14.98
C LEU A 49 -15.97 3.43 16.51
N PRO A 50 -15.14 4.14 17.30
CA PRO A 50 -15.07 3.98 18.75
C PRO A 50 -16.42 4.13 19.48
N TRP A 51 -17.29 5.01 18.99
CA TRP A 51 -18.62 5.26 19.56
C TRP A 51 -19.70 4.29 19.10
N ASN A 52 -19.39 3.37 18.18
CA ASN A 52 -20.32 2.33 17.73
C ASN A 52 -20.18 1.02 18.52
N ILE A 53 -19.06 0.83 19.24
CA ILE A 53 -18.81 -0.39 20.01
C ILE A 53 -19.48 -0.30 21.37
N GLN A 54 -20.33 -1.27 21.66
CA GLN A 54 -20.90 -1.52 22.97
C GLN A 54 -20.10 -2.61 23.70
N SER A 55 -20.20 -2.67 25.02
CA SER A 55 -19.60 -3.74 25.81
C SER A 55 -20.08 -5.11 25.34
N PRO A 56 -19.25 -6.17 25.40
CA PRO A 56 -19.61 -7.50 24.90
C PRO A 56 -20.91 -7.99 25.53
N PHE A 57 -21.87 -8.44 24.70
CA PHE A 57 -23.15 -8.97 25.17
C PHE A 57 -23.02 -10.30 25.92
N LEU A 58 -21.94 -11.05 25.65
CA LEU A 58 -21.67 -12.34 26.28
C LEU A 58 -20.57 -12.18 27.33
N ASN A 59 -20.93 -12.40 28.59
CA ASN A 59 -19.99 -12.46 29.71
C ASN A 59 -19.42 -13.87 29.84
N TYR A 60 -18.22 -14.07 29.31
CA TYR A 60 -17.42 -15.26 29.55
C TYR A 60 -16.58 -15.09 30.80
N THR A 61 -16.52 -16.12 31.63
CA THR A 61 -15.59 -16.20 32.75
C THR A 61 -14.39 -17.05 32.34
N SER A 62 -13.21 -16.75 32.87
CA SER A 62 -11.99 -17.53 32.58
C SER A 62 -12.07 -18.99 33.05
N THR A 63 -13.10 -19.34 33.82
CA THR A 63 -13.39 -20.68 34.34
C THR A 63 -14.46 -21.43 33.54
N ASP A 64 -15.10 -20.80 32.54
CA ASP A 64 -16.08 -21.48 31.70
C ASP A 64 -15.40 -22.63 30.93
N SER A 65 -16.00 -23.82 30.95
CA SER A 65 -15.58 -24.92 30.07
C SER A 65 -15.87 -24.60 28.61
N PHE A 66 -15.16 -25.25 27.69
CA PHE A 66 -15.39 -25.08 26.26
C PHE A 66 -16.83 -25.46 25.84
N ASP A 67 -17.44 -26.42 26.52
CA ASP A 67 -18.85 -26.79 26.27
C ASP A 67 -19.83 -25.70 26.74
N SER A 68 -19.61 -25.12 27.92
CA SER A 68 -20.39 -23.97 28.43
C SER A 68 -20.29 -22.79 27.46
N PHE A 69 -19.06 -22.51 27.02
CA PHE A 69 -18.76 -21.50 26.02
C PHE A 69 -19.50 -21.75 24.70
N THR A 70 -19.40 -22.97 24.16
CA THR A 70 -20.04 -23.36 22.89
C THR A 70 -21.55 -23.20 22.98
N ASN A 71 -22.17 -23.70 24.06
CA ASN A 71 -23.61 -23.60 24.25
C ASN A 71 -24.10 -22.15 24.36
N LYS A 72 -23.42 -21.31 25.14
CA LYS A 72 -23.77 -19.87 25.27
C LYS A 72 -23.63 -19.14 23.93
N SER A 73 -22.50 -19.33 23.25
CA SER A 73 -22.18 -18.66 21.99
C SER A 73 -23.13 -19.06 20.88
N ALA A 74 -23.33 -20.36 20.72
CA ALA A 74 -24.25 -20.92 19.74
C ALA A 74 -25.67 -20.45 19.96
N SER A 75 -26.18 -20.57 21.19
CA SER A 75 -27.55 -20.17 21.52
C SER A 75 -27.80 -18.70 21.22
N PHE A 76 -26.84 -17.83 21.52
CA PHE A 76 -26.95 -16.41 21.19
C PHE A 76 -26.94 -16.16 19.67
N LEU A 77 -25.98 -16.76 18.95
CA LEU A 77 -25.78 -16.51 17.52
C LEU A 77 -26.91 -17.10 16.67
N SER A 78 -27.34 -18.34 16.93
CA SER A 78 -28.42 -18.99 16.18
C SER A 78 -29.80 -18.40 16.51
N ALA A 79 -30.03 -17.95 17.75
CA ALA A 79 -31.27 -17.24 18.09
C ALA A 79 -31.35 -15.88 17.39
N LYS A 80 -30.22 -15.18 17.24
CA LYS A 80 -30.16 -13.87 16.59
C LYS A 80 -30.18 -13.97 15.07
N TYR A 81 -29.48 -14.96 14.51
CA TYR A 81 -29.32 -15.16 13.06
C TYR A 81 -29.96 -16.49 12.66
N ASN A 82 -31.12 -16.42 12.02
CA ASN A 82 -31.83 -17.59 11.52
C ASN A 82 -32.67 -17.19 10.30
N HIS A 83 -33.41 -18.17 9.77
CA HIS A 83 -34.28 -17.96 8.62
C HIS A 83 -35.35 -16.86 8.83
N ALA A 84 -35.84 -16.68 10.07
CA ALA A 84 -36.87 -15.69 10.37
C ALA A 84 -36.30 -14.26 10.50
N THR A 85 -35.06 -14.10 10.97
CA THR A 85 -34.45 -12.78 11.20
C THR A 85 -33.64 -12.28 10.01
N LEU A 86 -33.12 -13.17 9.15
CA LEU A 86 -32.29 -12.81 7.99
C LEU A 86 -33.05 -12.98 6.67
N PRO A 87 -33.24 -11.91 5.87
CA PRO A 87 -33.89 -11.99 4.56
C PRO A 87 -33.25 -13.05 3.68
N ALA A 88 -34.01 -13.89 2.98
CA ALA A 88 -33.53 -15.08 2.25
C ALA A 88 -32.38 -14.82 1.24
N SER A 89 -32.26 -13.61 0.70
CA SER A 89 -31.18 -13.21 -0.22
C SER A 89 -29.86 -12.85 0.48
N THR A 90 -29.85 -12.74 1.81
CA THR A 90 -28.67 -12.31 2.57
C THR A 90 -27.61 -13.42 2.57
N ILE A 91 -26.43 -13.11 2.04
CA ILE A 91 -25.26 -14.00 2.05
C ILE A 91 -24.23 -13.54 3.08
N PHE A 92 -24.05 -12.23 3.20
CA PHE A 92 -23.20 -11.61 4.21
C PHE A 92 -23.99 -10.51 4.91
N ALA A 93 -23.95 -10.47 6.23
CA ALA A 93 -24.43 -9.32 6.99
C ALA A 93 -23.45 -8.95 8.11
N ARG A 94 -23.39 -7.66 8.40
CA ARG A 94 -22.59 -7.09 9.47
C ARG A 94 -23.52 -6.39 10.46
N ASP A 95 -23.51 -6.85 11.70
CA ASP A 95 -24.18 -6.15 12.79
C ASP A 95 -23.14 -5.35 13.57
N LEU A 96 -23.24 -4.03 13.46
CA LEU A 96 -22.34 -3.09 14.14
C LEU A 96 -22.59 -3.04 15.65
N THR A 97 -23.83 -3.31 16.10
CA THR A 97 -24.20 -3.23 17.52
C THR A 97 -23.60 -4.37 18.31
N ALA A 98 -23.80 -5.61 17.85
CA ALA A 98 -23.21 -6.80 18.47
C ALA A 98 -21.76 -7.05 18.04
N ASN A 99 -21.21 -6.22 17.15
CA ASN A 99 -19.89 -6.43 16.55
C ASN A 99 -19.73 -7.80 15.87
N THR A 100 -20.81 -8.37 15.34
CA THR A 100 -20.83 -9.70 14.70
C THR A 100 -20.90 -9.61 13.18
N TYR A 101 -20.37 -10.59 12.46
CA TYR A 101 -20.70 -10.80 11.05
C TYR A 101 -21.20 -12.22 10.84
N ILE A 102 -22.04 -12.39 9.82
CA ILE A 102 -22.65 -13.67 9.47
C ILE A 102 -22.48 -13.92 7.96
N LEU A 103 -22.13 -15.16 7.64
CA LEU A 103 -22.20 -15.75 6.31
C LEU A 103 -23.34 -16.78 6.28
N ARG A 104 -24.11 -16.82 5.19
CA ARG A 104 -25.12 -17.86 4.97
C ARG A 104 -25.05 -18.37 3.54
N TYR A 105 -24.66 -19.65 3.38
CA TYR A 105 -24.56 -20.31 2.09
C TYR A 105 -25.55 -21.48 2.01
N ALA A 106 -26.14 -21.66 0.84
CA ALA A 106 -26.95 -22.83 0.52
C ALA A 106 -26.05 -23.90 -0.13
N ILE A 107 -25.99 -25.09 0.46
CA ILE A 107 -25.11 -26.17 0.02
C ILE A 107 -25.95 -27.42 -0.26
N GLN A 108 -25.70 -28.03 -1.41
CA GLN A 108 -26.21 -29.35 -1.74
C GLN A 108 -25.25 -30.42 -1.21
N LEU A 109 -25.76 -31.36 -0.42
CA LEU A 109 -24.97 -32.45 0.14
C LEU A 109 -25.41 -33.81 -0.41
N PRO A 110 -24.50 -34.79 -0.51
CA PRO A 110 -24.85 -36.11 -1.02
C PRO A 110 -25.82 -36.81 -0.07
N ARG A 111 -26.92 -37.36 -0.61
CA ARG A 111 -27.99 -38.01 0.17
C ARG A 111 -27.52 -39.18 1.02
N ASN A 112 -26.58 -39.97 0.50
CA ASN A 112 -26.02 -41.15 1.16
C ASN A 112 -24.82 -40.83 2.07
N GLY A 113 -24.38 -39.57 2.10
CA GLY A 113 -23.10 -39.18 2.72
C GLY A 113 -21.90 -39.45 1.81
N ASP A 114 -20.79 -38.76 2.07
CA ASP A 114 -19.50 -39.01 1.42
C ASP A 114 -18.38 -38.83 2.45
N SER A 115 -17.50 -39.83 2.59
CA SER A 115 -16.32 -39.76 3.47
C SER A 115 -15.25 -38.81 2.92
N SER A 116 -15.33 -38.44 1.63
CA SER A 116 -14.44 -37.52 0.93
C SER A 116 -14.77 -36.05 1.24
N CYS A 117 -14.81 -35.68 2.52
CA CYS A 117 -15.14 -34.33 2.99
C CYS A 117 -14.33 -33.21 2.29
N ALA A 118 -13.09 -33.49 1.89
CA ALA A 118 -12.22 -32.56 1.19
C ALA A 118 -12.87 -31.93 -0.06
N LYS A 119 -13.77 -32.65 -0.75
CA LYS A 119 -14.50 -32.15 -1.93
C LYS A 119 -15.51 -31.05 -1.59
N TYR A 120 -16.05 -31.08 -0.37
CA TYR A 120 -17.16 -30.22 0.06
C TYR A 120 -16.71 -29.07 0.95
N MET A 121 -15.55 -29.17 1.63
CA MET A 121 -15.09 -28.16 2.59
C MET A 121 -15.09 -26.72 2.06
N GLN A 122 -14.65 -26.52 0.81
CA GLN A 122 -14.61 -25.20 0.17
C GLN A 122 -15.99 -24.59 -0.09
N ALA A 123 -17.06 -25.40 -0.09
CA ALA A 123 -18.44 -24.91 -0.21
C ALA A 123 -18.98 -24.38 1.13
N PHE A 124 -18.34 -24.73 2.26
CA PHE A 124 -18.77 -24.25 3.57
C PHE A 124 -18.30 -22.81 3.81
N PRO A 125 -19.18 -21.93 4.33
CA PRO A 125 -18.82 -20.55 4.65
C PRO A 125 -17.79 -20.52 5.78
N GLY A 126 -16.81 -19.64 5.68
CA GLY A 126 -15.80 -19.50 6.73
C GLY A 126 -14.73 -20.61 6.78
N SER A 127 -14.75 -21.57 5.85
CA SER A 127 -13.88 -22.74 5.86
C SER A 127 -12.38 -22.43 5.97
N GLY A 128 -11.90 -21.30 5.45
CA GLY A 128 -10.49 -20.90 5.58
C GLY A 128 -9.99 -20.67 7.00
N ALA A 129 -10.90 -20.46 7.96
CA ALA A 129 -10.58 -20.17 9.35
C ALA A 129 -11.04 -21.28 10.31
N TYR A 130 -11.38 -22.48 9.82
CA TYR A 130 -11.82 -23.56 10.70
C TYR A 130 -10.66 -24.14 11.52
N SER A 131 -10.92 -24.35 12.81
CA SER A 131 -10.12 -25.21 13.68
C SER A 131 -10.24 -26.67 13.24
N GLU A 132 -9.36 -27.54 13.75
CA GLU A 132 -9.45 -28.97 13.46
C GLU A 132 -10.78 -29.58 13.94
N GLY A 133 -11.36 -29.04 15.02
CA GLY A 133 -12.64 -29.51 15.57
C GLY A 133 -13.84 -29.10 14.72
N VAL A 134 -13.89 -27.84 14.27
CA VAL A 134 -14.96 -27.37 13.38
C VAL A 134 -14.88 -28.08 12.03
N ALA A 135 -13.67 -28.22 11.47
CA ALA A 135 -13.45 -28.99 10.24
C ALA A 135 -13.89 -30.46 10.39
N ARG A 136 -13.56 -31.10 11.51
CA ARG A 136 -13.99 -32.48 11.82
C ARG A 136 -15.51 -32.59 11.93
N SER A 137 -16.16 -31.65 12.63
CA SER A 137 -17.64 -31.62 12.76
C SER A 137 -18.34 -31.50 11.41
N VAL A 138 -17.85 -30.59 10.55
CA VAL A 138 -18.31 -30.46 9.15
C VAL A 138 -18.12 -31.77 8.38
N CYS A 139 -16.95 -32.40 8.50
CA CYS A 139 -16.69 -33.67 7.81
C CYS A 139 -17.57 -34.81 8.30
N THR A 140 -17.84 -34.90 9.61
CA THR A 140 -18.78 -35.86 10.17
C THR A 140 -20.19 -35.64 9.62
N PHE A 141 -20.64 -34.37 9.54
CA PHE A 141 -21.94 -34.03 8.96
C PHE A 141 -22.04 -34.41 7.48
N VAL A 142 -21.01 -34.15 6.67
CA VAL A 142 -20.97 -34.54 5.25
C VAL A 142 -20.97 -36.07 5.09
N ALA A 143 -20.32 -36.81 5.98
CA ALA A 143 -20.25 -38.27 5.93
C ALA A 143 -21.59 -38.97 6.30
N GLN A 144 -22.49 -38.28 7.02
CA GLN A 144 -23.80 -38.82 7.38
C GLN A 144 -24.76 -38.86 6.19
N ASN A 145 -25.74 -39.78 6.23
CA ASN A 145 -26.86 -39.79 5.29
C ASN A 145 -27.90 -38.73 5.66
N ALA A 146 -28.81 -38.40 4.73
CA ALA A 146 -29.81 -37.35 4.92
C ALA A 146 -30.67 -37.55 6.18
N THR A 147 -31.09 -38.79 6.48
CA THR A 147 -31.87 -39.10 7.69
C THR A 147 -31.09 -38.88 8.98
N ALA A 148 -29.81 -39.25 9.04
CA ALA A 148 -28.96 -38.98 10.20
C ALA A 148 -28.67 -37.49 10.37
N ARG A 149 -28.52 -36.73 9.27
CA ARG A 149 -28.37 -35.27 9.33
C ARG A 149 -29.60 -34.57 9.89
N LEU A 150 -30.81 -35.04 9.57
CA LEU A 150 -32.03 -34.51 10.16
C LEU A 150 -32.13 -34.79 11.67
N ALA A 151 -31.59 -35.94 12.10
CA ALA A 151 -31.57 -36.33 13.51
C ALA A 151 -30.46 -35.64 14.31
N SER A 152 -29.40 -35.13 13.67
CA SER A 152 -28.28 -34.46 14.34
C SER A 152 -28.12 -33.02 13.83
N ALA A 153 -28.49 -32.05 14.66
CA ALA A 153 -28.20 -30.65 14.38
C ALA A 153 -26.68 -30.43 14.39
N GLN A 154 -26.10 -30.01 13.27
CA GLN A 154 -24.69 -29.64 13.24
C GLN A 154 -24.53 -28.29 13.92
N LEU A 155 -23.72 -28.27 14.98
CA LEU A 155 -23.28 -27.06 15.64
C LEU A 155 -21.82 -27.25 16.06
N ALA A 156 -20.96 -26.33 15.68
CA ALA A 156 -19.58 -26.30 16.15
C ALA A 156 -19.14 -24.86 16.35
N CYS A 157 -18.49 -24.58 17.47
CA CYS A 157 -17.89 -23.29 17.74
C CYS A 157 -16.38 -23.44 17.95
N GLN A 158 -15.67 -22.33 17.88
CA GLN A 158 -14.23 -22.23 18.14
C GLN A 158 -13.88 -20.87 18.71
N HIS A 159 -12.73 -20.80 19.37
CA HIS A 159 -12.06 -19.56 19.71
C HIS A 159 -11.11 -19.15 18.59
N ASP A 160 -11.27 -17.91 18.13
CA ASP A 160 -10.30 -17.29 17.25
C ASP A 160 -9.32 -16.49 18.09
N MET A 161 -8.05 -16.82 17.90
CA MET A 161 -6.92 -16.26 18.59
C MET A 161 -6.06 -15.46 17.61
N VAL A 162 -5.35 -14.46 18.12
CA VAL A 162 -4.19 -13.86 17.46
C VAL A 162 -3.05 -13.97 18.45
N SER A 163 -2.19 -14.97 18.24
CA SER A 163 -1.21 -15.38 19.24
C SER A 163 -1.92 -15.71 20.57
N VAL A 164 -1.59 -15.00 21.66
CA VAL A 164 -2.15 -15.26 23.00
C VAL A 164 -3.49 -14.56 23.26
N PHE A 165 -3.94 -13.68 22.37
CA PHE A 165 -5.14 -12.87 22.59
C PHE A 165 -6.36 -13.50 21.94
N GLY A 166 -7.40 -13.77 22.75
CA GLY A 166 -8.71 -14.18 22.26
C GLY A 166 -9.43 -13.00 21.64
N VAL A 167 -9.75 -13.09 20.35
CA VAL A 167 -10.19 -11.96 19.55
C VAL A 167 -11.59 -12.13 18.98
N ALA A 168 -12.03 -13.36 18.80
CA ALA A 168 -13.39 -13.63 18.36
C ALA A 168 -13.84 -15.04 18.77
N VAL A 169 -15.15 -15.25 18.63
CA VAL A 169 -15.79 -16.57 18.67
C VAL A 169 -16.44 -16.79 17.34
N CYS A 170 -16.23 -17.95 16.75
CA CYS A 170 -16.83 -18.34 15.49
C CYS A 170 -17.69 -19.58 15.71
N CYS A 171 -18.92 -19.58 15.21
CA CYS A 171 -19.81 -20.73 15.26
C CYS A 171 -20.37 -21.02 13.87
N THR A 172 -20.39 -22.30 13.51
CA THR A 172 -21.00 -22.83 12.30
C THR A 172 -22.17 -23.73 12.69
N TRP A 173 -23.34 -23.51 12.10
CA TRP A 173 -24.50 -24.38 12.26
C TRP A 173 -25.27 -24.56 10.96
N THR A 174 -26.11 -25.59 10.92
CA THR A 174 -26.90 -25.92 9.72
C THR A 174 -28.39 -25.99 10.01
N GLU A 175 -29.17 -25.59 9.02
CA GLU A 175 -30.63 -25.72 9.00
C GLU A 175 -31.04 -26.38 7.68
N LEU A 176 -32.07 -27.23 7.71
CA LEU A 176 -32.65 -27.80 6.50
C LEU A 176 -33.38 -26.70 5.73
N PHE A 177 -33.14 -26.63 4.42
CA PHE A 177 -33.77 -25.62 3.56
C PHE A 177 -34.71 -26.22 2.53
N ASP A 178 -34.27 -27.27 1.85
CA ASP A 178 -35.10 -28.03 0.93
C ASP A 178 -34.83 -29.52 1.11
N GLN A 179 -35.85 -30.24 1.56
CA GLN A 179 -35.80 -31.67 1.80
C GLN A 179 -35.77 -32.49 0.50
N GLU A 180 -36.34 -31.97 -0.59
CA GLU A 180 -36.40 -32.69 -1.87
C GLU A 180 -35.05 -32.65 -2.59
N GLN A 181 -34.30 -31.55 -2.45
CA GLN A 181 -33.01 -31.35 -3.10
C GLN A 181 -31.80 -31.67 -2.21
N ASP A 182 -32.02 -32.12 -0.96
CA ASP A 182 -30.98 -32.30 0.07
C ASP A 182 -30.13 -31.03 0.24
N MET A 183 -30.81 -29.86 0.26
CA MET A 183 -30.18 -28.55 0.41
C MET A 183 -30.22 -28.09 1.86
N TYR A 184 -29.06 -27.64 2.34
CA TYR A 184 -28.86 -27.15 3.70
C TYR A 184 -28.42 -25.69 3.66
N GLN A 185 -28.96 -24.88 4.55
CA GLN A 185 -28.46 -23.54 4.81
C GLN A 185 -27.42 -23.64 5.91
N VAL A 186 -26.19 -23.28 5.57
CA VAL A 186 -25.07 -23.27 6.50
C VAL A 186 -24.79 -21.84 6.88
N TYR A 187 -24.82 -21.61 8.18
CA TYR A 187 -24.54 -20.32 8.79
C TYR A 187 -23.15 -20.38 9.41
N HIS A 188 -22.36 -19.34 9.20
CA HIS A 188 -21.10 -19.13 9.89
C HIS A 188 -21.04 -17.71 10.43
N SER A 189 -21.08 -17.57 11.74
CA SER A 189 -21.09 -16.26 12.39
C SER A 189 -19.87 -16.11 13.27
N SER A 190 -19.33 -14.89 13.32
CA SER A 190 -18.29 -14.54 14.27
C SER A 190 -18.68 -13.34 15.11
N LEU A 191 -18.46 -13.45 16.42
CA LEU A 191 -18.57 -12.38 17.41
C LEU A 191 -17.17 -11.87 17.73
N LEU A 192 -16.90 -10.60 17.45
CA LEU A 192 -15.58 -10.00 17.62
C LEU A 192 -15.50 -9.32 18.98
N PHE A 193 -14.45 -9.66 19.74
CA PHE A 193 -14.16 -9.04 21.02
C PHE A 193 -13.26 -7.83 20.83
N GLU A 194 -13.80 -6.66 21.15
CA GLU A 194 -13.02 -5.44 21.12
C GLU A 194 -13.34 -4.55 22.34
N PRO A 195 -12.39 -4.41 23.28
CA PRO A 195 -12.60 -3.53 24.43
C PRO A 195 -12.74 -2.06 24.00
N PRO A 196 -13.66 -1.27 24.57
CA PRO A 196 -13.85 0.14 24.19
C PRO A 196 -12.56 0.97 24.26
N LEU A 197 -11.69 0.74 25.27
CA LEU A 197 -10.41 1.43 25.39
C LEU A 197 -9.48 1.18 24.20
N PHE A 198 -9.49 -0.05 23.67
CA PHE A 198 -8.67 -0.43 22.53
C PHE A 198 -9.13 0.31 21.26
N THR A 199 -10.44 0.48 21.05
CA THR A 199 -11.00 1.22 19.92
C THR A 199 -10.53 2.68 19.87
N TRP A 200 -10.54 3.36 21.02
CA TRP A 200 -10.08 4.74 21.17
C TRP A 200 -8.57 4.85 20.98
N THR A 201 -7.82 3.87 21.48
CA THR A 201 -6.37 3.79 21.28
C THR A 201 -6.03 3.67 19.79
N LYS A 202 -6.74 2.80 19.04
CA LYS A 202 -6.57 2.69 17.59
C LYS A 202 -6.92 3.97 16.85
N PHE A 203 -8.02 4.63 17.23
CA PHE A 203 -8.43 5.88 16.62
C PHE A 203 -7.40 7.00 16.85
N GLY A 204 -6.93 7.16 18.09
CA GLY A 204 -5.86 8.09 18.43
C GLY A 204 -4.56 7.78 17.70
N TYR A 205 -4.18 6.50 17.63
CA TYR A 205 -3.01 6.04 16.88
C TYR A 205 -3.08 6.43 15.40
N ARG A 206 -4.22 6.17 14.74
CA ARG A 206 -4.44 6.52 13.32
C ARG A 206 -4.48 8.04 13.10
N GLY A 207 -5.05 8.79 14.03
CA GLY A 207 -5.02 10.26 14.03
C GLY A 207 -3.60 10.82 14.10
N CYS A 208 -2.80 10.35 15.07
CA CYS A 208 -1.39 10.73 15.19
C CYS A 208 -0.59 10.38 13.93
N LEU A 209 -0.80 9.18 13.36
CA LEU A 209 -0.14 8.76 12.14
C LEU A 209 -0.55 9.64 10.94
N SER A 210 -1.82 10.00 10.83
CA SER A 210 -2.36 10.89 9.81
C SER A 210 -1.73 12.30 9.89
N CYS A 211 -1.65 12.88 11.10
CA CYS A 211 -0.96 14.14 11.33
C CYS A 211 0.54 14.05 10.97
N PHE A 212 1.19 12.94 11.33
CA PHE A 212 2.60 12.71 11.00
C PHE A 212 2.84 12.58 9.49
N VAL A 213 1.94 11.93 8.75
CA VAL A 213 1.98 11.91 7.28
C VAL A 213 1.85 13.32 6.70
N GLY A 214 0.92 14.13 7.21
CA GLY A 214 0.79 15.55 6.82
C GLY A 214 2.07 16.34 7.07
N TYR A 215 2.69 16.15 8.24
CA TYR A 215 4.00 16.74 8.58
C TYR A 215 5.10 16.36 7.58
N ILE A 216 5.22 15.07 7.23
CA ILE A 216 6.21 14.60 6.25
C ILE A 216 5.99 15.25 4.89
N ILE A 217 4.74 15.28 4.41
CA ILE A 217 4.37 15.88 3.12
C ILE A 217 4.76 17.36 3.08
N TRP A 218 4.45 18.10 4.14
CA TRP A 218 4.82 19.52 4.22
C TRP A 218 6.34 19.72 4.20
N HIS A 219 7.07 19.05 5.10
CA HIS A 219 8.49 19.32 5.33
C HIS A 219 9.42 18.73 4.27
N LYS A 220 9.08 17.60 3.65
CA LYS A 220 9.94 16.92 2.66
C LYS A 220 9.58 17.22 1.21
N TYR A 221 8.36 17.71 0.95
CA TYR A 221 7.88 17.98 -0.40
C TYR A 221 7.54 19.45 -0.60
N TYR A 222 6.52 19.97 0.08
CA TYR A 222 5.98 21.30 -0.24
C TYR A 222 6.89 22.45 0.14
N ARG A 223 7.56 22.37 1.29
CA ARG A 223 8.50 23.40 1.72
C ARG A 223 9.65 23.61 0.72
N GLU A 224 10.01 22.57 -0.03
CA GLU A 224 11.08 22.63 -1.04
C GLU A 224 10.67 23.42 -2.29
N PHE A 225 9.38 23.69 -2.52
CA PHE A 225 8.94 24.57 -3.60
C PHE A 225 9.20 26.05 -3.30
N ASP A 226 9.31 26.46 -2.03
CA ASP A 226 9.48 27.88 -1.68
C ASP A 226 10.81 28.46 -2.21
N PRO A 227 11.99 27.83 -2.00
CA PRO A 227 13.23 28.25 -2.65
C PRO A 227 13.14 28.25 -4.18
N LEU A 228 12.51 27.23 -4.78
CA LEU A 228 12.33 27.13 -6.23
C LEU A 228 11.53 28.33 -6.77
N MET A 229 10.39 28.64 -6.16
CA MET A 229 9.53 29.73 -6.59
C MET A 229 10.19 31.10 -6.45
N ARG A 230 10.96 31.32 -5.37
CA ARG A 230 11.74 32.56 -5.18
C ARG A 230 12.84 32.69 -6.23
N ASN A 231 13.57 31.62 -6.48
CA ASN A 231 14.66 31.60 -7.45
C ASN A 231 14.18 31.80 -8.89
N LEU A 232 13.05 31.19 -9.27
CA LEU A 232 12.47 31.38 -10.61
C LEU A 232 12.02 32.83 -10.83
N ARG A 233 11.56 33.53 -9.78
CA ARG A 233 11.20 34.95 -9.86
C ARG A 233 12.43 35.85 -9.97
N ALA A 234 13.46 35.58 -9.18
CA ALA A 234 14.65 36.43 -9.09
C ALA A 234 15.66 36.19 -10.23
N ILE A 235 15.96 34.92 -10.52
CA ILE A 235 17.03 34.49 -11.43
C ILE A 235 16.45 33.99 -12.76
N GLY A 236 15.36 33.22 -12.71
CA GLY A 236 14.84 32.51 -13.89
C GLY A 236 15.70 31.32 -14.30
N LEU A 237 15.23 30.54 -15.27
CA LEU A 237 15.99 29.41 -15.86
C LEU A 237 16.86 29.86 -17.04
N ASP A 238 16.48 30.96 -17.68
CA ASP A 238 17.11 31.56 -18.85
C ASP A 238 16.52 32.97 -19.01
N ASP A 239 17.36 33.93 -19.38
CA ASP A 239 17.01 35.35 -19.53
C ASP A 239 15.98 35.60 -20.63
N LYS A 240 15.84 34.67 -21.57
CA LYS A 240 14.82 34.74 -22.62
C LYS A 240 13.38 34.72 -22.07
N TYR A 241 13.13 34.01 -20.96
CA TYR A 241 11.77 33.74 -20.49
C TYR A 241 11.38 34.59 -19.29
N LYS A 242 10.21 35.24 -19.39
CA LYS A 242 9.65 36.08 -18.31
C LYS A 242 8.51 35.41 -17.55
N ARG A 243 7.97 34.30 -18.07
CA ARG A 243 6.82 33.59 -17.50
C ARG A 243 7.11 32.11 -17.31
N TYR A 244 6.84 31.63 -16.09
CA TYR A 244 6.99 30.23 -15.73
C TYR A 244 5.71 29.67 -15.13
N VAL A 245 5.34 28.46 -15.55
CA VAL A 245 4.26 27.67 -14.95
C VAL A 245 4.85 26.41 -14.33
N VAL A 246 4.68 26.28 -13.02
CA VAL A 246 5.19 25.16 -12.23
C VAL A 246 4.09 24.13 -12.04
N GLN A 247 4.36 22.90 -12.48
CA GLN A 247 3.48 21.75 -12.33
C GLN A 247 3.97 20.87 -11.19
N LEU A 248 3.14 20.76 -10.15
CA LEU A 248 3.41 19.94 -8.98
C LEU A 248 3.32 18.45 -9.34
N GLY A 249 4.16 17.64 -8.70
CA GLY A 249 4.11 16.18 -8.74
C GLY A 249 3.32 15.58 -7.58
N ASP A 250 3.52 14.28 -7.37
CA ASP A 250 2.90 13.42 -6.36
C ASP A 250 3.89 13.01 -5.25
N PRO A 251 3.68 13.43 -3.99
CA PRO A 251 4.55 13.08 -2.87
C PRO A 251 4.40 11.62 -2.38
N THR A 252 3.55 10.80 -3.01
CA THR A 252 3.20 9.44 -2.55
C THR A 252 4.42 8.61 -2.16
N TRP A 253 5.46 8.51 -2.99
CA TRP A 253 6.61 7.65 -2.67
C TRP A 253 7.39 8.13 -1.44
N LEU A 254 7.41 9.43 -1.12
CA LEU A 254 8.09 9.97 0.07
C LEU A 254 7.43 9.51 1.37
N VAL A 255 6.09 9.38 1.35
CA VAL A 255 5.32 8.88 2.48
C VAL A 255 5.43 7.36 2.59
N LEU A 256 5.19 6.65 1.48
CA LEU A 256 5.18 5.19 1.47
C LEU A 256 6.56 4.57 1.76
N SER A 257 7.64 5.26 1.40
CA SER A 257 9.00 4.82 1.70
C SER A 257 9.52 5.26 3.07
N HIS A 258 8.72 5.99 3.86
CA HIS A 258 9.12 6.44 5.18
C HIS A 258 9.13 5.25 6.16
N PRO A 259 10.27 4.94 6.83
CA PRO A 259 10.41 3.71 7.61
C PRO A 259 9.38 3.62 8.76
N LEU A 260 9.12 4.73 9.44
CA LEU A 260 8.15 4.75 10.54
C LEU A 260 6.70 4.62 10.03
N VAL A 261 6.37 5.18 8.86
CA VAL A 261 4.98 5.15 8.36
C VAL A 261 4.65 3.75 7.87
N SER A 262 5.54 3.12 7.09
CA SER A 262 5.32 1.77 6.61
C SER A 262 5.29 0.76 7.75
N LEU A 263 6.17 0.88 8.74
CA LEU A 263 6.15 0.03 9.94
C LEU A 263 4.85 0.21 10.73
N ALA A 264 4.45 1.46 10.99
CA ALA A 264 3.22 1.77 11.70
C ALA A 264 1.98 1.18 11.02
N MET A 265 1.87 1.32 9.70
CA MET A 265 0.74 0.76 8.95
C MET A 265 0.73 -0.78 8.96
N VAL A 266 1.89 -1.45 8.93
CA VAL A 266 1.95 -2.92 9.04
C VAL A 266 1.57 -3.38 10.45
N LEU A 267 2.01 -2.68 11.50
CA LEU A 267 1.61 -2.97 12.87
C LEU A 267 0.09 -2.78 13.06
N ASP A 268 -0.48 -1.72 12.50
CA ASP A 268 -1.94 -1.50 12.50
C ASP A 268 -2.70 -2.64 11.80
N ILE A 269 -2.15 -3.24 10.74
CA ILE A 269 -2.75 -4.41 10.09
C ILE A 269 -2.67 -5.65 10.97
N LEU A 270 -1.52 -5.91 11.59
CA LEU A 270 -1.31 -7.08 12.47
C LEU A 270 -2.23 -7.03 13.69
N VAL A 271 -2.33 -5.86 14.32
CA VAL A 271 -3.18 -5.62 15.50
C VAL A 271 -4.68 -5.72 15.15
N ASN A 272 -5.06 -5.46 13.90
CA ASN A 272 -6.45 -5.53 13.42
C ASN A 272 -6.72 -6.71 12.46
N SER A 273 -5.96 -7.79 12.60
CA SER A 273 -6.03 -8.97 11.72
C SER A 273 -7.42 -9.64 11.70
N VAL A 274 -8.17 -9.54 12.79
CA VAL A 274 -9.55 -10.06 12.94
C VAL A 274 -10.49 -9.48 11.89
N TYR A 275 -10.41 -8.17 11.68
CA TYR A 275 -11.18 -7.49 10.63
C TYR A 275 -10.65 -7.81 9.24
N GLY A 276 -9.40 -8.27 9.13
CA GLY A 276 -8.89 -8.95 7.95
C GLY A 276 -9.65 -10.23 7.64
N GLY A 277 -9.93 -11.07 8.65
CA GLY A 277 -10.81 -12.23 8.51
C GLY A 277 -12.21 -11.86 7.99
N ALA A 278 -12.82 -10.82 8.57
CA ALA A 278 -14.11 -10.30 8.10
C ALA A 278 -14.05 -9.83 6.63
N ALA A 279 -12.95 -9.23 6.20
CA ALA A 279 -12.76 -8.83 4.81
C ALA A 279 -12.58 -10.02 3.87
N ILE A 280 -11.88 -11.08 4.30
CA ILE A 280 -11.76 -12.34 3.55
C ILE A 280 -13.14 -12.96 3.32
N PHE A 281 -13.98 -12.99 4.36
CA PHE A 281 -15.36 -13.48 4.27
C PHE A 281 -16.26 -12.65 3.35
N ARG A 282 -16.08 -11.33 3.29
CA ARG A 282 -16.75 -10.52 2.27
C ARG A 282 -16.34 -10.92 0.85
N THR A 283 -15.05 -11.23 0.66
CA THR A 283 -14.49 -11.60 -0.64
C THR A 283 -14.68 -13.07 -0.99
N SER A 284 -15.20 -13.92 -0.10
CA SER A 284 -15.47 -15.33 -0.36
C SER A 284 -16.81 -15.58 -1.05
N GLN A 285 -17.44 -14.55 -1.61
CA GLN A 285 -18.72 -14.65 -2.34
C GLN A 285 -18.77 -13.58 -3.45
N LEU A 286 -19.53 -13.83 -4.51
CA LEU A 286 -19.69 -12.90 -5.65
C LEU A 286 -21.14 -12.42 -5.87
N ASN A 287 -22.07 -12.82 -5.00
CA ASN A 287 -23.48 -12.49 -5.17
C ASN A 287 -23.78 -11.05 -4.71
N ASP A 288 -23.15 -10.61 -3.62
CA ASP A 288 -23.13 -9.23 -3.16
C ASP A 288 -21.79 -8.59 -3.55
N MET A 289 -21.78 -8.03 -4.76
CA MET A 289 -20.60 -7.36 -5.31
C MET A 289 -20.19 -6.14 -4.48
N PHE A 290 -21.11 -5.48 -3.78
CA PHE A 290 -20.77 -4.35 -2.93
C PHE A 290 -19.92 -4.79 -1.74
N GLN A 291 -20.31 -5.86 -1.05
CA GLN A 291 -19.50 -6.45 0.02
C GLN A 291 -18.17 -6.97 -0.53
N PHE A 292 -18.16 -7.60 -1.70
CA PHE A 292 -16.92 -8.05 -2.35
C PHE A 292 -15.94 -6.89 -2.58
N PHE A 293 -16.42 -5.75 -3.12
CA PHE A 293 -15.57 -4.57 -3.33
C PHE A 293 -15.11 -3.95 -2.01
N LEU A 294 -15.97 -3.89 -0.98
CA LEU A 294 -15.57 -3.42 0.36
C LEU A 294 -14.48 -4.31 0.96
N GLY A 295 -14.62 -5.63 0.87
CA GLY A 295 -13.61 -6.59 1.31
C GLY A 295 -12.30 -6.46 0.54
N SER A 296 -12.37 -6.25 -0.77
CA SER A 296 -11.20 -6.01 -1.64
C SER A 296 -10.46 -4.72 -1.25
N LEU A 297 -11.20 -3.63 -1.04
CA LEU A 297 -10.65 -2.35 -0.61
C LEU A 297 -10.01 -2.44 0.77
N TYR A 298 -10.61 -3.18 1.71
CA TYR A 298 -9.99 -3.43 3.00
C TYR A 298 -8.72 -4.28 2.86
N GLY A 299 -8.79 -5.39 2.12
CA GLY A 299 -7.68 -6.31 1.86
C GLY A 299 -6.47 -5.64 1.20
N SER A 300 -6.70 -4.59 0.39
CA SER A 300 -5.63 -3.80 -0.23
C SER A 300 -4.68 -3.15 0.78
N ARG A 301 -5.06 -3.00 2.06
CA ARG A 301 -4.16 -2.51 3.12
C ARG A 301 -2.91 -3.38 3.25
N THR A 302 -2.98 -4.67 2.93
CA THR A 302 -1.83 -5.57 2.94
C THR A 302 -0.66 -5.12 2.04
N VAL A 303 -0.90 -4.20 1.09
CA VAL A 303 0.16 -3.56 0.28
C VAL A 303 1.20 -2.82 1.12
N TRP A 304 0.89 -2.42 2.36
CA TRP A 304 1.86 -1.80 3.25
C TRP A 304 3.02 -2.74 3.61
N ALA A 305 2.79 -4.06 3.61
CA ALA A 305 3.88 -5.04 3.75
C ALA A 305 4.85 -4.96 2.56
N ALA A 306 4.33 -4.71 1.35
CA ALA A 306 5.11 -4.49 0.14
C ALA A 306 6.00 -3.25 0.26
N TYR A 307 5.44 -2.12 0.75
CA TYR A 307 6.21 -0.90 0.99
C TYR A 307 7.27 -1.06 2.08
N LEU A 308 6.93 -1.76 3.17
CA LEU A 308 7.87 -2.09 4.24
C LEU A 308 9.02 -2.93 3.70
N ALA A 309 8.72 -3.99 2.96
CA ALA A 309 9.73 -4.88 2.39
C ALA A 309 10.67 -4.12 1.43
N MET A 310 10.14 -3.32 0.50
CA MET A 310 10.98 -2.50 -0.39
C MET A 310 11.90 -1.55 0.39
N ARG A 311 11.41 -0.99 1.51
CA ARG A 311 12.20 -0.07 2.34
C ARG A 311 13.32 -0.79 3.08
N TYR A 312 13.01 -1.90 3.73
CA TYR A 312 13.96 -2.64 4.56
C TYR A 312 14.86 -3.61 3.77
N MET A 313 14.56 -3.88 2.50
CA MET A 313 15.48 -4.53 1.58
C MET A 313 16.62 -3.60 1.13
N THR A 314 16.42 -2.28 1.16
CA THR A 314 17.43 -1.32 0.67
C THR A 314 18.80 -1.48 1.33
N PRO A 315 18.94 -1.56 2.68
CA PRO A 315 20.25 -1.79 3.31
C PRO A 315 20.94 -3.06 2.83
N VAL A 316 20.19 -4.15 2.61
CA VAL A 316 20.72 -5.42 2.11
C VAL A 316 21.18 -5.27 0.66
N THR A 317 20.33 -4.67 -0.19
CA THR A 317 20.67 -4.39 -1.60
C THR A 317 21.93 -3.54 -1.71
N LYS A 318 22.06 -2.50 -0.88
CA LYS A 318 23.22 -1.60 -0.82
C LYS A 318 24.48 -2.30 -0.33
N TYR A 319 24.35 -3.12 0.70
CA TYR A 319 25.47 -3.89 1.24
C TYR A 319 26.02 -4.89 0.21
N MET A 320 25.13 -5.52 -0.56
CA MET A 320 25.48 -6.51 -1.58
C MET A 320 25.80 -5.90 -2.97
N ASN A 321 25.70 -4.58 -3.14
CA ASN A 321 25.79 -3.87 -4.42
C ASN A 321 24.83 -4.41 -5.52
N TRP A 322 23.62 -4.80 -5.11
CA TRP A 322 22.58 -5.37 -5.98
C TRP A 322 21.63 -4.33 -6.57
N GLU A 323 21.94 -3.03 -6.50
CA GLU A 323 21.05 -1.97 -7.01
C GLU A 323 20.78 -2.10 -8.51
N HIS A 324 21.74 -2.65 -9.26
CA HIS A 324 21.60 -2.95 -10.68
C HIS A 324 20.65 -4.12 -10.95
N CYS A 325 20.39 -4.99 -9.96
CA CYS A 325 19.48 -6.13 -10.10
C CYS A 325 18.00 -5.75 -9.98
N PHE A 326 17.67 -4.51 -9.62
CA PHE A 326 16.31 -4.07 -9.33
C PHE A 326 15.88 -2.86 -10.19
N GLN A 327 14.71 -2.99 -10.83
CA GLN A 327 14.01 -1.86 -11.45
C GLN A 327 13.13 -1.12 -10.42
N PRO A 328 13.13 0.22 -10.38
CA PRO A 328 12.23 0.98 -9.52
C PRO A 328 10.75 0.67 -9.81
N VAL A 329 9.99 0.34 -8.78
CA VAL A 329 8.56 0.04 -8.83
C VAL A 329 7.76 1.30 -8.48
N ASP A 330 6.74 1.58 -9.29
CA ASP A 330 5.78 2.65 -9.01
C ASP A 330 4.88 2.23 -7.84
N ALA A 331 5.03 2.92 -6.71
CA ALA A 331 4.30 2.62 -5.49
C ALA A 331 2.79 2.87 -5.62
N GLY A 332 2.38 3.84 -6.46
CA GLY A 332 0.98 4.11 -6.74
C GLY A 332 0.35 3.06 -7.65
N LEU A 333 1.10 2.53 -8.62
CA LEU A 333 0.65 1.37 -9.40
C LEU A 333 0.47 0.15 -8.51
N LEU A 334 1.41 -0.09 -7.58
CA LEU A 334 1.33 -1.20 -6.63
C LEU A 334 0.08 -1.11 -5.72
N ALA A 335 -0.27 0.09 -5.24
CA ALA A 335 -1.52 0.30 -4.48
C ALA A 335 -2.77 -0.02 -5.32
N LEU A 336 -2.77 0.43 -6.58
CA LEU A 336 -3.89 0.20 -7.49
C LEU A 336 -4.05 -1.28 -7.79
N THR A 337 -2.96 -1.97 -8.15
CA THR A 337 -3.01 -3.41 -8.45
C THR A 337 -3.44 -4.19 -7.23
N ALA A 338 -2.90 -3.91 -6.03
CA ALA A 338 -3.32 -4.55 -4.79
C ALA A 338 -4.82 -4.37 -4.52
N SER A 339 -5.40 -3.20 -4.84
CA SER A 339 -6.84 -2.96 -4.68
C SER A 339 -7.69 -3.77 -5.66
N ILE A 340 -7.16 -4.10 -6.83
CA ILE A 340 -7.86 -4.86 -7.87
C ILE A 340 -7.77 -6.37 -7.61
N TYR A 341 -6.58 -6.88 -7.26
CA TYR A 341 -6.38 -8.33 -7.14
C TYR A 341 -6.61 -8.89 -5.72
N ALA A 342 -6.62 -8.06 -4.66
CA ALA A 342 -6.77 -8.57 -3.29
C ALA A 342 -8.03 -9.44 -3.14
N GLY A 343 -9.19 -8.95 -3.59
CA GLY A 343 -10.44 -9.71 -3.58
C GLY A 343 -10.37 -11.01 -4.38
N PRO A 344 -10.04 -10.97 -5.68
CA PRO A 344 -9.91 -12.18 -6.50
C PRO A 344 -8.94 -13.22 -5.93
N VAL A 345 -7.82 -12.80 -5.33
CA VAL A 345 -6.87 -13.72 -4.69
C VAL A 345 -7.50 -14.38 -3.46
N PHE A 346 -8.18 -13.62 -2.59
CA PHE A 346 -8.85 -14.20 -1.43
C PHE A 346 -10.03 -15.10 -1.84
N TYR A 347 -10.78 -14.71 -2.87
CA TYR A 347 -11.84 -15.54 -3.45
C TYR A 347 -11.28 -16.89 -3.93
N PHE A 348 -10.16 -16.86 -4.66
CA PHE A 348 -9.47 -18.06 -5.12
C PHE A 348 -9.01 -18.93 -3.94
N ILE A 349 -8.44 -18.32 -2.90
CA ILE A 349 -8.02 -19.05 -1.69
C ILE A 349 -9.21 -19.76 -1.03
N SER A 350 -10.37 -19.08 -0.93
CA SER A 350 -11.57 -19.63 -0.29
C SER A 350 -12.26 -20.74 -1.09
N HIS A 351 -12.11 -20.77 -2.42
CA HIS A 351 -12.81 -21.73 -3.30
C HIS A 351 -11.90 -22.81 -3.90
N THR A 352 -10.68 -22.96 -3.39
CA THR A 352 -9.75 -23.98 -3.85
C THR A 352 -9.19 -24.76 -2.68
N PRO A 353 -8.54 -25.92 -2.93
CA PRO A 353 -7.87 -26.68 -1.87
C PRO A 353 -6.79 -25.91 -1.09
N VAL A 354 -6.41 -24.70 -1.54
CA VAL A 354 -5.52 -23.78 -0.80
C VAL A 354 -6.11 -23.43 0.58
N VAL A 355 -7.42 -23.48 0.75
CA VAL A 355 -8.10 -23.30 2.05
C VAL A 355 -7.50 -24.18 3.15
N TRP A 356 -7.09 -25.41 2.82
CA TRP A 356 -6.47 -26.35 3.77
C TRP A 356 -5.09 -25.90 4.23
N VAL A 357 -4.34 -25.20 3.37
CA VAL A 357 -3.05 -24.61 3.74
C VAL A 357 -3.26 -23.55 4.83
N PHE A 358 -4.31 -22.75 4.72
CA PHE A 358 -4.65 -21.71 5.72
C PHE A 358 -5.20 -22.29 7.02
N GLN A 359 -5.99 -23.37 6.96
CA GLN A 359 -6.37 -24.12 8.16
C GLN A 359 -5.14 -24.68 8.87
N TYR A 360 -4.24 -25.34 8.11
CA TYR A 360 -3.01 -25.92 8.64
C TYR A 360 -2.10 -24.86 9.27
N ILE A 361 -1.83 -23.76 8.55
CA ILE A 361 -0.99 -22.67 9.07
C ILE A 361 -1.57 -22.07 10.34
N GLY A 362 -2.89 -21.89 10.42
CA GLY A 362 -3.54 -21.38 11.63
C GLY A 362 -3.55 -22.36 12.80
N ALA A 363 -3.44 -23.67 12.54
CA ALA A 363 -3.29 -24.70 13.57
C ALA A 363 -1.84 -24.90 14.04
N LEU A 364 -0.83 -24.42 13.30
CA LEU A 364 0.60 -24.57 13.65
C LEU A 364 0.98 -23.98 15.03
N PRO A 365 0.60 -22.74 15.37
CA PRO A 365 0.96 -22.15 16.66
C PRO A 365 0.08 -22.63 17.82
N VAL A 366 -0.99 -23.40 17.54
CA VAL A 366 -1.96 -23.86 18.55
C VAL A 366 -1.43 -25.13 19.23
N PRO A 367 -1.39 -25.18 20.58
CA PRO A 367 -1.03 -26.39 21.33
C PRO A 367 -1.91 -27.59 20.96
N ALA A 368 -1.33 -28.79 20.88
CA ALA A 368 -2.01 -30.00 20.40
C ALA A 368 -3.35 -30.27 21.11
N GLU A 369 -3.42 -30.03 22.43
CA GLU A 369 -4.62 -30.22 23.25
C GLU A 369 -5.77 -29.26 22.87
N LYS A 370 -5.45 -28.10 22.29
CA LYS A 370 -6.41 -27.03 21.97
C LYS A 370 -6.74 -26.91 20.48
N LYS A 371 -6.13 -27.71 19.62
CA LYS A 371 -6.34 -27.65 18.15
C LYS A 371 -7.78 -27.92 17.72
N ALA A 372 -8.53 -28.66 18.52
CA ALA A 372 -9.96 -28.87 18.30
C ALA A 372 -10.78 -27.60 18.56
N GLU A 373 -10.34 -26.77 19.49
CA GLU A 373 -11.12 -25.65 20.06
C GLU A 373 -10.69 -24.29 19.51
N GLN A 374 -9.45 -24.17 19.03
CA GLN A 374 -8.81 -22.89 18.71
C GLN A 374 -8.29 -22.83 17.28
N TYR A 375 -8.38 -21.64 16.69
CA TYR A 375 -7.72 -21.26 15.44
C TYR A 375 -6.90 -19.98 15.69
N ASP A 376 -5.63 -19.96 15.28
CA ASP A 376 -4.79 -18.76 15.41
C ASP A 376 -4.58 -18.08 14.06
N ALA A 377 -5.11 -16.86 13.92
CA ALA A 377 -5.02 -16.09 12.69
C ALA A 377 -3.65 -15.42 12.47
N ALA A 378 -2.75 -15.38 13.47
CA ALA A 378 -1.49 -14.67 13.38
C ALA A 378 -0.60 -15.25 12.26
N ALA A 379 -0.39 -16.58 12.25
CA ALA A 379 0.45 -17.24 11.26
C ALA A 379 -0.10 -17.06 9.83
N SER A 380 -1.42 -17.19 9.66
CA SER A 380 -2.10 -16.95 8.38
C SER A 380 -1.96 -15.50 7.91
N THR A 381 -2.09 -14.54 8.84
CA THR A 381 -1.89 -13.11 8.55
C THR A 381 -0.45 -12.84 8.11
N PHE A 382 0.54 -13.39 8.83
CA PHE A 382 1.95 -13.27 8.45
C PHE A 382 2.22 -13.86 7.07
N ALA A 383 1.65 -15.03 6.75
CA ALA A 383 1.78 -15.65 5.43
C ALA A 383 1.26 -14.73 4.32
N ILE A 384 0.08 -14.12 4.50
CA ILE A 384 -0.50 -13.16 3.53
C ILE A 384 0.40 -11.93 3.38
N LEU A 385 0.90 -11.37 4.48
CA LEU A 385 1.78 -10.21 4.44
C LEU A 385 3.12 -10.53 3.76
N LEU A 386 3.67 -11.73 3.96
CA LEU A 386 4.87 -12.20 3.26
C LEU A 386 4.63 -12.38 1.76
N THR A 387 3.46 -12.91 1.37
CA THR A 387 3.08 -12.97 -0.04
C THR A 387 3.08 -11.57 -0.65
N MET A 388 2.42 -10.59 -0.01
CA MET A 388 2.37 -9.20 -0.50
C MET A 388 3.75 -8.52 -0.48
N ALA A 389 4.58 -8.81 0.51
CA ALA A 389 5.96 -8.33 0.60
C ALA A 389 6.83 -8.82 -0.56
N SER A 390 6.61 -10.06 -1.03
CA SER A 390 7.39 -10.65 -2.12
C SER A 390 7.09 -10.06 -3.50
N VAL A 391 5.84 -9.64 -3.74
CA VAL A 391 5.35 -9.15 -5.05
C VAL A 391 6.24 -8.06 -5.66
N PRO A 392 6.52 -6.92 -5.00
CA PRO A 392 7.33 -5.86 -5.62
C PRO A 392 8.78 -6.28 -5.82
N ILE A 393 9.34 -7.14 -4.96
CA ILE A 393 10.74 -7.59 -5.05
C ILE A 393 10.90 -8.49 -6.28
N ILE A 394 10.02 -9.48 -6.43
CA ILE A 394 10.02 -10.39 -7.58
C ILE A 394 9.75 -9.61 -8.87
N ASN A 395 8.73 -8.74 -8.86
CA ASN A 395 8.40 -7.93 -10.03
C ASN A 395 9.55 -7.02 -10.45
N SER A 396 10.21 -6.35 -9.50
CA SER A 396 11.36 -5.48 -9.73
C SER A 396 12.54 -6.25 -10.35
N PHE A 397 12.85 -7.43 -9.80
CA PHE A 397 13.95 -8.27 -10.28
C PHE A 397 13.67 -8.83 -11.67
N VAL A 398 12.48 -9.40 -11.89
CA VAL A 398 12.07 -9.94 -13.20
C VAL A 398 12.04 -8.83 -14.25
N SER A 399 11.50 -7.66 -13.90
CA SER A 399 11.47 -6.49 -14.80
C SER A 399 12.87 -6.03 -15.19
N GLN A 400 13.85 -6.05 -14.28
CA GLN A 400 15.24 -5.75 -14.59
C GLN A 400 15.84 -6.76 -15.57
N ARG A 401 15.66 -8.06 -15.32
CA ARG A 401 16.18 -9.12 -16.21
C ARG A 401 15.60 -9.02 -17.62
N LEU A 402 14.30 -8.75 -17.73
CA LEU A 402 13.64 -8.51 -19.01
C LEU A 402 14.16 -7.23 -19.69
N HIS A 403 14.41 -6.16 -18.92
CA HIS A 403 14.97 -4.92 -19.45
C HIS A 403 16.37 -5.11 -20.01
N GLU A 404 17.26 -5.79 -19.30
CA GLU A 404 18.62 -6.11 -19.75
C GLU A 404 18.63 -6.96 -21.01
N HIS A 405 17.76 -7.98 -21.07
CA HIS A 405 17.61 -8.82 -22.25
C HIS A 405 17.16 -8.00 -23.46
N ARG A 406 16.18 -7.10 -23.29
CA ARG A 406 15.74 -6.19 -24.36
C ARG A 406 16.83 -5.21 -24.78
N LYS A 407 17.61 -4.67 -23.84
CA LYS A 407 18.72 -3.74 -24.12
C LYS A 407 19.82 -4.41 -24.96
N LYS A 408 20.14 -5.67 -24.69
CA LYS A 408 21.12 -6.44 -25.49
C LYS A 408 20.68 -6.66 -26.94
N ASN A 409 19.37 -6.76 -27.18
CA ASN A 409 18.81 -7.06 -28.49
C ASN A 409 18.32 -5.81 -29.25
N ALA A 410 18.37 -4.63 -28.63
CA ALA A 410 17.91 -3.40 -29.25
C ALA A 410 19.04 -2.76 -30.09
N PRO A 411 18.73 -2.18 -31.26
CA PRO A 411 19.70 -1.38 -32.00
C PRO A 411 20.13 -0.16 -31.16
N PRO A 412 21.35 0.36 -31.34
CA PRO A 412 21.85 1.52 -30.60
C PRO A 412 20.90 2.70 -30.80
N ALA A 413 20.23 3.10 -29.71
CA ALA A 413 19.22 4.15 -29.74
C ALA A 413 19.85 5.54 -29.91
N THR A 414 19.19 6.40 -30.69
CA THR A 414 19.49 7.83 -30.79
C THR A 414 19.20 8.54 -29.46
N GLY A 415 20.26 9.05 -28.81
CA GLY A 415 20.21 10.05 -27.74
C GLY A 415 19.53 9.66 -26.40
N PRO A 416 20.28 9.22 -25.37
CA PRO A 416 19.73 8.82 -24.06
C PRO A 416 19.07 9.98 -23.26
N GLN A 417 19.49 11.24 -23.44
CA GLN A 417 19.03 12.36 -22.60
C GLN A 417 17.57 12.77 -22.80
N VAL A 418 17.07 12.77 -24.04
CA VAL A 418 15.69 13.23 -24.34
C VAL A 418 14.65 12.29 -23.71
N LYS A 419 15.00 11.01 -23.51
CA LYS A 419 14.11 9.99 -22.94
C LYS A 419 13.71 10.32 -21.50
N TYR A 420 14.65 10.71 -20.65
CA TYR A 420 14.41 10.92 -19.21
C TYR A 420 13.70 12.25 -18.92
N ALA A 421 13.93 13.25 -19.77
CA ALA A 421 13.34 14.58 -19.64
C ALA A 421 11.83 14.59 -19.97
N HIS A 422 11.37 13.66 -20.82
CA HIS A 422 9.98 13.63 -21.29
C HIS A 422 9.00 13.19 -20.19
N GLY A 423 7.81 13.81 -20.15
CA GLY A 423 6.72 13.43 -19.24
C GLY A 423 6.20 11.99 -19.40
N ASN A 424 6.49 11.33 -20.53
CA ASN A 424 6.17 9.92 -20.77
C ASN A 424 7.06 8.98 -19.96
N PHE A 425 8.23 9.46 -19.52
CA PHE A 425 9.10 8.77 -18.56
C PHE A 425 8.67 9.06 -17.11
N ASN A 426 7.41 9.42 -16.86
CA ASN A 426 6.85 9.51 -15.52
C ASN A 426 6.01 8.27 -15.19
N ASP A 427 5.53 8.18 -13.95
CA ASP A 427 4.62 7.18 -13.43
C ASP A 427 3.23 7.27 -14.11
N TRP A 428 2.43 6.21 -14.06
CA TRP A 428 1.22 6.08 -14.90
C TRP A 428 0.20 7.20 -14.67
N LYS A 429 0.09 7.68 -13.43
CA LYS A 429 -0.81 8.77 -13.03
C LYS A 429 -0.51 10.05 -13.84
N HIS A 430 0.78 10.38 -13.94
CA HIS A 430 1.25 11.52 -14.69
C HIS A 430 1.11 11.30 -16.19
N ARG A 431 1.35 10.07 -16.69
CA ARG A 431 1.12 9.76 -18.12
C ARG A 431 -0.33 9.96 -18.54
N ILE A 432 -1.31 9.59 -17.70
CA ILE A 432 -2.72 9.83 -17.99
C ILE A 432 -3.00 11.33 -18.03
N MET A 433 -2.50 12.06 -17.04
CA MET A 433 -2.62 13.53 -17.02
C MET A 433 -2.03 14.15 -18.29
N TYR A 434 -0.82 13.76 -18.70
CA TYR A 434 -0.18 14.27 -19.93
C TYR A 434 -0.85 13.78 -21.21
N ARG A 435 -1.42 12.57 -21.27
CA ARG A 435 -2.17 12.11 -22.46
C ARG A 435 -3.42 12.95 -22.72
N TRP A 436 -4.07 13.43 -21.67
CA TRP A 436 -5.20 14.35 -21.79
C TRP A 436 -4.77 15.79 -22.08
N HIS A 437 -3.45 16.06 -22.06
CA HIS A 437 -2.86 17.36 -22.36
C HIS A 437 -1.86 17.21 -23.51
N LYS A 438 -2.32 17.34 -24.76
CA LYS A 438 -1.42 17.52 -25.92
C LYS A 438 -0.71 18.87 -25.80
N GLN A 439 0.35 18.94 -25.01
CA GLN A 439 1.26 20.07 -24.95
C GLN A 439 2.58 19.61 -25.57
N SER A 440 2.75 19.88 -26.86
CA SER A 440 4.00 19.67 -27.57
C SER A 440 4.90 20.89 -27.38
N THR A 441 6.12 20.67 -26.96
CA THR A 441 7.20 21.67 -26.93
C THR A 441 8.37 21.13 -27.73
N ASN A 442 9.13 22.03 -28.35
CA ASN A 442 10.30 21.70 -29.14
C ASN A 442 11.55 21.46 -28.27
N VAL A 443 11.55 21.91 -27.01
CA VAL A 443 12.72 21.83 -26.11
C VAL A 443 12.33 21.19 -24.79
N ILE A 444 12.85 19.99 -24.55
CA ILE A 444 12.61 19.21 -23.34
C ILE A 444 13.95 18.90 -22.69
N GLU A 445 14.11 19.32 -21.44
CA GLU A 445 15.37 19.21 -20.68
C GLU A 445 15.15 18.65 -19.28
N GLY A 446 16.24 18.19 -18.66
CA GLY A 446 16.25 17.62 -17.31
C GLY A 446 16.32 16.09 -17.31
N GLY A 447 16.06 15.50 -16.15
CA GLY A 447 16.15 14.05 -15.97
C GLY A 447 17.57 13.49 -15.82
N ALA A 448 18.56 14.36 -15.58
CA ALA A 448 19.96 13.98 -15.36
C ALA A 448 20.13 12.96 -14.21
N ILE A 449 19.31 13.06 -13.15
CA ILE A 449 19.29 12.07 -12.07
C ILE A 449 18.97 10.66 -12.58
N TYR A 450 18.05 10.51 -13.54
CA TYR A 450 17.67 9.20 -14.06
C TYR A 450 18.72 8.63 -15.02
N GLN A 451 19.42 9.51 -15.74
CA GLN A 451 20.61 9.10 -16.50
C GLN A 451 21.68 8.56 -15.54
N LEU A 452 21.97 9.30 -14.46
CA LEU A 452 22.91 8.86 -13.43
C LEU A 452 22.49 7.53 -12.79
N PHE A 453 21.20 7.30 -12.59
CA PHE A 453 20.66 6.05 -12.05
C PHE A 453 20.85 4.84 -12.96
N ASP A 454 20.89 5.05 -14.28
CA ASP A 454 21.13 3.98 -15.25
C ASP A 454 22.64 3.73 -15.47
N GLU A 455 23.48 4.76 -15.34
CA GLU A 455 24.95 4.66 -15.41
C GLU A 455 25.55 4.12 -14.09
N HIS A 456 25.03 4.57 -12.96
CA HIS A 456 25.54 4.30 -11.62
C HIS A 456 24.38 3.99 -10.65
N PRO A 457 23.82 2.77 -10.67
CA PRO A 457 22.67 2.37 -9.83
C PRO A 457 22.88 2.59 -8.32
N GLN A 458 24.13 2.56 -7.83
CA GLN A 458 24.50 2.83 -6.45
C GLN A 458 24.15 4.25 -5.98
N THR A 459 23.84 5.17 -6.90
CA THR A 459 23.41 6.54 -6.57
C THR A 459 21.93 6.63 -6.20
N LYS A 460 21.12 5.58 -6.45
CA LYS A 460 19.71 5.51 -6.03
C LYS A 460 19.64 5.36 -4.51
N LYS A 461 18.93 6.25 -3.82
CA LYS A 461 18.72 6.11 -2.36
C LYS A 461 17.87 4.90 -2.00
N LEU A 462 16.83 4.62 -2.80
CA LEU A 462 15.91 3.52 -2.63
C LEU A 462 15.74 2.80 -3.98
N PRO A 463 16.57 1.79 -4.29
CA PRO A 463 16.63 1.18 -5.62
C PRO A 463 15.30 0.61 -6.13
N ILE A 464 14.46 0.13 -5.21
CA ILE A 464 13.18 -0.53 -5.52
C ILE A 464 12.02 0.48 -5.59
N PHE A 465 12.17 1.71 -5.12
CA PHE A 465 11.13 2.75 -5.20
C PHE A 465 11.33 3.67 -6.41
N SER A 466 10.28 3.86 -7.21
CA SER A 466 10.25 4.92 -8.22
C SER A 466 10.05 6.28 -7.55
N ALA A 467 11.00 7.20 -7.72
CA ALA A 467 10.87 8.59 -7.26
C ALA A 467 10.18 9.52 -8.27
N ARG A 468 9.93 9.04 -9.48
CA ARG A 468 9.46 9.81 -10.64
C ARG A 468 8.17 10.57 -10.37
N GLY A 469 7.25 9.96 -9.62
CA GLY A 469 5.99 10.58 -9.26
C GLY A 469 6.16 11.95 -8.57
N SER A 470 7.23 12.18 -7.81
CA SER A 470 7.40 13.46 -7.09
C SER A 470 7.97 14.59 -7.95
N ASP A 471 8.46 14.28 -9.14
CA ASP A 471 9.13 15.26 -9.98
C ASP A 471 8.20 16.41 -10.35
N CYS A 472 8.78 17.60 -10.43
CA CYS A 472 8.11 18.82 -10.82
C CYS A 472 8.48 19.14 -12.27
N PHE A 473 7.55 19.75 -13.01
CA PHE A 473 7.83 20.26 -14.36
C PHE A 473 7.68 21.77 -14.37
N VAL A 474 8.68 22.47 -14.89
CA VAL A 474 8.65 23.92 -15.09
C VAL A 474 8.50 24.19 -16.57
N PHE A 475 7.42 24.86 -16.94
CA PHE A 475 7.15 25.29 -18.30
C PHE A 475 7.52 26.75 -18.46
N CYS A 476 8.38 27.04 -19.43
CA CYS A 476 8.64 28.39 -19.88
C CYS A 476 7.60 28.77 -20.93
N VAL A 477 6.90 29.87 -20.71
CA VAL A 477 5.77 30.31 -21.52
C VAL A 477 6.09 31.63 -22.19
N ASP A 478 5.73 31.77 -23.45
CA ASP A 478 5.93 32.98 -24.24
C ASP A 478 4.87 34.07 -23.99
N ASP A 479 5.08 35.22 -24.65
CA ASP A 479 4.09 36.18 -25.17
C ASP A 479 2.62 35.71 -25.17
N ALA A 480 2.38 34.69 -25.99
CA ALA A 480 1.07 34.22 -26.41
C ALA A 480 0.46 33.15 -25.48
N GLY A 481 1.20 32.69 -24.47
CA GLY A 481 0.75 31.60 -23.59
C GLY A 481 1.13 30.20 -24.08
N VAL A 482 1.99 30.09 -25.09
CA VAL A 482 2.51 28.84 -25.66
C VAL A 482 3.74 28.38 -24.87
N ILE A 483 3.83 27.07 -24.65
CA ILE A 483 4.96 26.45 -23.94
C ILE A 483 6.13 26.27 -24.90
N GLU A 484 7.19 27.06 -24.71
CA GLU A 484 8.40 26.97 -25.55
C GLU A 484 9.40 25.93 -25.03
N ARG A 485 9.55 25.81 -23.71
CA ARG A 485 10.54 24.93 -23.06
C ARG A 485 9.94 24.24 -21.84
N GLN A 486 10.26 22.95 -21.67
CA GLN A 486 9.90 22.17 -20.49
C GLN A 486 11.16 21.67 -19.78
N VAL A 487 11.25 21.92 -18.48
CA VAL A 487 12.35 21.43 -17.64
C VAL A 487 11.78 20.50 -16.56
N ARG A 488 12.25 19.25 -16.54
CA ARG A 488 11.94 18.27 -15.50
C ARG A 488 12.91 18.43 -14.33
N LEU A 489 12.37 18.69 -13.15
CA LEU A 489 13.12 18.81 -11.90
C LEU A 489 12.80 17.65 -10.96
N SER A 490 13.84 17.04 -10.42
CA SER A 490 13.75 15.92 -9.49
C SER A 490 14.23 16.33 -8.10
N LEU A 491 13.58 15.84 -7.05
CA LEU A 491 14.01 16.13 -5.68
C LEU A 491 15.28 15.34 -5.34
N ILE A 492 16.24 16.02 -4.71
CA ILE A 492 17.47 15.39 -4.20
C ILE A 492 17.21 14.22 -3.24
N HIS A 493 16.02 14.13 -2.65
CA HIS A 493 15.62 13.03 -1.77
C HIS A 493 15.74 11.63 -2.41
N ALA A 494 15.76 11.53 -3.75
CA ALA A 494 15.97 10.28 -4.47
C ALA A 494 17.44 9.85 -4.57
N LEU A 495 18.39 10.76 -4.35
CA LEU A 495 19.84 10.53 -4.43
C LEU A 495 20.41 10.02 -3.11
N ASP A 496 21.31 9.05 -3.19
CA ASP A 496 22.12 8.58 -2.08
C ASP A 496 23.39 9.43 -1.95
N LEU A 497 23.37 10.35 -0.99
CA LEU A 497 24.50 11.23 -0.65
C LEU A 497 25.31 10.69 0.53
N SER A 498 25.12 9.42 0.91
CA SER A 498 25.90 8.78 1.96
C SER A 498 27.39 8.81 1.64
N THR A 499 28.24 8.94 2.66
CA THR A 499 29.70 8.84 2.53
C THR A 499 30.17 7.49 1.97
N LYS A 500 29.30 6.47 1.99
CA LYS A 500 29.54 5.18 1.34
C LYS A 500 29.38 5.22 -0.18
N CYS A 501 28.61 6.17 -0.71
CA CYS A 501 28.49 6.38 -2.15
C CYS A 501 29.74 7.11 -2.65
N ARG A 502 30.65 6.35 -3.25
CA ARG A 502 31.95 6.90 -3.69
C ARG A 502 31.86 7.74 -4.95
N VAL A 503 30.76 7.66 -5.70
CA VAL A 503 30.61 8.29 -7.03
C VAL A 503 30.15 9.74 -6.97
N LEU A 504 29.41 10.12 -5.92
CA LEU A 504 28.81 11.44 -5.78
C LEU A 504 29.49 12.24 -4.67
N SER A 505 29.63 13.54 -4.89
CA SER A 505 29.99 14.51 -3.86
C SER A 505 29.13 15.77 -3.97
N ILE A 506 28.98 16.51 -2.88
CA ILE A 506 28.29 17.81 -2.88
C ILE A 506 29.31 18.87 -3.28
N CYS A 507 28.95 19.73 -4.23
CA CYS A 507 29.78 20.88 -4.59
C CYS A 507 29.89 21.84 -3.40
N PRO A 508 31.10 22.23 -2.95
CA PRO A 508 31.26 23.19 -1.87
C PRO A 508 30.93 24.63 -2.28
N ALA A 509 30.91 24.92 -3.59
CA ALA A 509 30.63 26.25 -4.11
C ALA A 509 29.13 26.59 -4.05
N CYS A 510 28.82 27.84 -3.73
CA CYS A 510 27.46 28.37 -3.76
C CYS A 510 27.12 28.87 -5.17
N HIS A 511 26.08 28.31 -5.80
CA HIS A 511 25.62 28.74 -7.12
C HIS A 511 24.48 29.76 -7.03
N THR A 512 24.82 30.99 -6.65
CA THR A 512 23.86 32.11 -6.51
C THR A 512 23.20 32.52 -7.82
N HIS A 513 23.80 32.18 -8.97
CA HIS A 513 23.29 32.52 -10.30
C HIS A 513 22.43 31.44 -10.95
N ARG A 514 22.19 30.30 -10.29
CA ARG A 514 21.36 29.21 -10.84
C ARG A 514 20.08 29.07 -10.04
N ALA A 515 18.92 29.07 -10.71
CA ALA A 515 17.65 28.93 -10.01
C ALA A 515 17.41 27.51 -9.46
N VAL A 516 17.95 26.50 -10.13
CA VAL A 516 17.83 25.08 -9.80
C VAL A 516 19.22 24.45 -9.73
N GLY A 517 19.30 23.28 -9.10
CA GLY A 517 20.51 22.49 -9.03
C GLY A 517 20.86 21.77 -10.33
N GLY A 518 21.98 21.05 -10.31
CA GLY A 518 22.45 20.21 -11.42
C GLY A 518 23.29 19.05 -10.90
N VAL A 519 23.43 18.00 -11.72
CA VAL A 519 24.43 16.96 -11.50
C VAL A 519 25.27 16.81 -12.76
N ASP A 520 26.56 17.03 -12.63
CA ASP A 520 27.53 16.91 -13.72
C ASP A 520 28.92 16.54 -13.18
N GLU A 521 29.91 16.41 -14.07
CA GLU A 521 31.31 16.12 -13.71
C GLU A 521 32.12 17.41 -13.47
N MET A 522 31.48 18.59 -13.56
CA MET A 522 32.18 19.87 -13.55
C MET A 522 32.68 20.21 -12.15
N GLN A 523 33.96 20.58 -12.09
CA GLN A 523 34.60 20.99 -10.86
C GLN A 523 34.56 22.52 -10.74
N CYS A 524 33.98 23.03 -9.66
CA CYS A 524 33.84 24.48 -9.44
C CYS A 524 35.01 25.12 -8.67
N ASP A 525 35.93 24.31 -8.16
CA ASP A 525 37.10 24.76 -7.42
C ASP A 525 38.28 23.82 -7.72
N ASP A 526 39.30 24.35 -8.41
CA ASP A 526 40.50 23.63 -8.82
C ASP A 526 41.41 23.24 -7.64
N THR A 527 41.20 23.84 -6.46
CA THR A 527 42.02 23.58 -5.26
C THR A 527 41.62 22.30 -4.52
N VAL A 528 40.37 21.82 -4.70
CA VAL A 528 39.85 20.61 -4.07
C VAL A 528 40.04 19.42 -5.01
N LYS A 529 41.22 18.79 -5.02
CA LYS A 529 41.48 17.58 -5.83
C LYS A 529 40.35 16.57 -5.67
N ALA A 530 39.64 16.29 -6.76
CA ALA A 530 38.61 15.25 -6.77
C ALA A 530 39.27 13.91 -6.39
N SER A 531 38.67 13.18 -5.45
CA SER A 531 39.06 11.78 -5.25
C SER A 531 38.82 11.05 -6.59
N PRO A 532 39.74 10.18 -7.06
CA PRO A 532 39.57 9.44 -8.32
C PRO A 532 38.31 8.56 -8.36
N THR A 533 37.64 8.39 -7.21
CA THR A 533 36.38 7.64 -7.09
C THR A 533 35.12 8.50 -7.24
N GLN A 534 35.20 9.83 -7.03
CA GLN A 534 34.08 10.78 -7.04
C GLN A 534 33.97 11.49 -8.39
N LYS A 535 33.26 10.85 -9.32
CA LYS A 535 33.12 11.33 -10.71
C LYS A 535 32.08 12.44 -10.89
N TYR A 536 31.01 12.44 -10.12
CA TYR A 536 29.90 13.40 -10.27
C TYR A 536 29.76 14.30 -9.05
N ARG A 537 29.36 15.55 -9.28
CA ARG A 537 29.08 16.55 -8.25
C ARG A 537 27.63 16.99 -8.30
N VAL A 538 27.04 17.16 -7.12
CA VAL A 538 25.70 17.74 -6.96
C VAL A 538 25.84 19.22 -6.66
N HIS A 539 25.28 20.05 -7.53
CA HIS A 539 25.27 21.49 -7.42
C HIS A 539 23.89 21.91 -6.92
N PHE A 540 23.83 22.58 -5.77
CA PHE A 540 22.57 23.18 -5.31
C PHE A 540 22.31 24.48 -6.05
N GLY A 541 21.04 24.75 -6.35
CA GLY A 541 20.63 26.08 -6.83
C GLY A 541 20.75 27.13 -5.71
N ALA A 542 20.57 28.40 -6.09
CA ALA A 542 20.54 29.52 -5.15
C ALA A 542 19.59 29.25 -3.96
N ASN A 543 19.82 29.90 -2.82
CA ASN A 543 19.01 29.70 -1.61
C ASN A 543 18.89 28.23 -1.17
N ASN A 544 19.89 27.40 -1.48
CA ASN A 544 19.93 25.97 -1.17
C ASN A 544 18.74 25.18 -1.79
N CYS A 545 18.36 25.54 -3.02
CA CYS A 545 17.28 24.87 -3.74
C CYS A 545 17.64 23.40 -4.01
N ARG A 546 16.76 22.49 -3.57
CA ARG A 546 16.97 21.02 -3.62
C ARG A 546 16.37 20.33 -4.84
N TRP A 547 15.83 21.11 -5.77
CA TRP A 547 15.37 20.64 -7.07
C TRP A 547 16.52 20.64 -8.06
N ILE A 548 16.75 19.51 -8.70
CA ILE A 548 17.87 19.25 -9.61
C ILE A 548 17.36 18.82 -10.98
#